data_AF-A0A6L5YEM4-F1
#
_entry.id   AF-A0A6L5YEM4-F1
#
_cell.length_a   1.000
_cell.length_b   1.000
_cell.length_c   1.000
_cell.angle_alpha   90.00
_cell.angle_beta   90.00
_cell.angle_gamma   90.00
#
_symmetry.space_group_name_H-M   'P 1'
#
loop_
_entity.id
_entity.type
_entity.pdbx_description
1 polymer ?
#
loop_
_entity_poly.entity_id
_entity_poly.type
_entity_poly.pdbx_seq_one_letter_code
_entity_poly.pdbx_strand_id
1 'polypeptide(L)'
;MRKSVFLMAVAGVFMGFGWRADYAAKMRKMENVETVGAAYVTERAGRKDFFVVDLRGAPAAERTPAAFEVFLTSAQLESPEAAALLKRAGIDSDAEIVLRGGTEEQTAAAAKRLLTLLNWNSLVVKRLAAEP
;
A
#
# COMPACT_ATOMS: atom_id res chain seq x y z
N MET A 1 37.16 34.47 -36.44
CA MET A 1 35.68 34.49 -36.34
C MET A 1 35.22 33.04 -36.21
N ARG A 2 34.89 32.62 -34.98
CA ARG A 2 33.53 32.26 -34.50
C ARG A 2 32.90 31.02 -35.16
N LYS A 3 32.79 29.94 -34.35
CA LYS A 3 31.62 29.05 -34.09
C LYS A 3 31.14 28.20 -35.29
N SER A 4 30.89 26.91 -35.21
CA SER A 4 30.30 26.10 -34.14
C SER A 4 30.69 24.63 -34.35
N VAL A 5 31.30 23.99 -33.35
CA VAL A 5 31.23 22.54 -33.22
C VAL A 5 29.96 22.27 -32.41
N PHE A 6 29.00 21.60 -33.04
CA PHE A 6 27.74 21.23 -32.44
C PHE A 6 27.97 20.44 -31.15
N LEU A 7 27.54 21.03 -30.04
CA LEU A 7 27.44 20.40 -28.73
C LEU A 7 26.32 19.35 -28.79
N MET A 8 26.65 18.13 -29.20
CA MET A 8 25.78 16.96 -29.11
C MET A 8 26.39 16.03 -28.05
N ALA A 9 26.29 16.47 -26.80
CA ALA A 9 26.69 15.64 -25.67
C ALA A 9 25.73 15.87 -24.50
N VAL A 10 25.15 14.75 -24.07
CA VAL A 10 24.57 14.51 -22.74
C VAL A 10 23.11 14.93 -22.54
N ALA A 11 22.21 14.36 -23.34
CA ALA A 11 20.82 14.12 -22.94
C ALA A 11 20.67 12.78 -22.16
N GLY A 12 21.65 12.42 -21.32
CA GLY A 12 21.73 11.09 -20.70
C GLY A 12 21.91 11.07 -19.17
N VAL A 13 21.95 12.21 -18.48
CA VAL A 13 22.35 12.26 -17.05
C VAL A 13 21.23 12.68 -16.09
N PHE A 14 20.07 13.12 -16.57
CA PHE A 14 18.98 13.55 -15.67
C PHE A 14 17.92 12.47 -15.34
N MET A 15 18.00 11.26 -15.89
CA MET A 15 17.05 10.18 -15.55
C MET A 15 17.41 9.38 -14.28
N GLY A 16 18.60 9.58 -13.69
CA GLY A 16 19.04 8.82 -12.51
C GLY A 16 18.71 9.44 -11.15
N PHE A 17 18.56 10.77 -11.08
CA PHE A 17 18.33 11.49 -9.81
C PHE A 17 16.85 11.59 -9.43
N GLY A 18 15.94 11.61 -10.42
CA GLY A 18 14.50 11.57 -10.17
C GLY A 18 14.06 10.26 -9.51
N TRP A 19 14.58 9.12 -9.96
CA TRP A 19 14.23 7.81 -9.39
C TRP A 19 14.62 7.68 -7.92
N ARG A 20 15.80 8.18 -7.50
CA ARG A 20 16.23 8.06 -6.09
C ARG A 20 15.47 9.01 -5.17
N ALA A 21 15.12 10.22 -5.62
CA ALA A 21 14.31 11.16 -4.84
C ALA A 21 12.85 10.71 -4.75
N ASP A 22 12.31 10.19 -5.85
CA ASP A 22 10.97 9.59 -5.91
C ASP A 22 10.91 8.30 -5.08
N TYR A 23 11.96 7.47 -5.09
CA TYR A 23 12.09 6.28 -4.24
C TYR A 23 12.24 6.63 -2.76
N ALA A 24 13.03 7.65 -2.40
CA ALA A 24 13.19 8.09 -1.02
C ALA A 24 11.93 8.77 -0.47
N ALA A 25 11.24 9.60 -1.28
CA ALA A 25 9.95 10.16 -0.92
C ALA A 25 8.86 9.08 -0.82
N LYS A 26 8.87 8.08 -1.71
CA LYS A 26 8.01 6.88 -1.62
C LYS A 26 8.31 6.09 -0.35
N MET A 27 9.57 5.83 -0.02
CA MET A 27 9.97 5.13 1.20
C MET A 27 9.56 5.91 2.47
N ARG A 28 9.71 7.23 2.48
CA ARG A 28 9.29 8.09 3.59
C ARG A 28 7.76 8.15 3.74
N LYS A 29 7.04 8.00 2.63
CA LYS A 29 5.60 7.81 2.57
C LYS A 29 5.19 6.41 3.06
N MET A 30 5.96 5.36 2.73
CA MET A 30 5.80 3.99 3.24
C MET A 30 6.05 3.87 4.75
N GLU A 31 6.80 4.81 5.36
CA GLU A 31 7.12 4.78 6.79
C GLU A 31 5.98 5.27 7.68
N ASN A 32 5.04 6.08 7.18
CA ASN A 32 3.95 6.64 7.98
C ASN A 32 2.60 6.06 7.55
N VAL A 33 2.27 4.88 8.08
CA VAL A 33 0.92 4.32 7.97
C VAL A 33 -0.01 5.20 8.82
N GLU A 34 -0.87 5.98 8.16
CA GLU A 34 -1.85 6.83 8.85
C GLU A 34 -2.80 5.96 9.69
N THR A 35 -3.03 6.33 10.95
CA THR A 35 -4.00 5.64 11.80
C THR A 35 -5.39 6.26 11.65
N VAL A 36 -6.39 5.46 11.29
CA VAL A 36 -7.79 5.86 11.10
C VAL A 36 -8.71 5.17 12.10
N GLY A 37 -9.83 5.81 12.45
CA GLY A 37 -10.83 5.26 13.35
C GLY A 37 -11.89 4.40 12.64
N ALA A 38 -12.74 3.72 13.42
CA ALA A 38 -13.84 2.90 12.89
C ALA A 38 -14.81 3.70 12.00
N ALA A 39 -15.11 4.96 12.36
CA ALA A 39 -15.97 5.83 11.56
C ALA A 39 -15.45 6.00 10.11
N TYR A 40 -14.13 6.07 9.92
CA TYR A 40 -13.51 6.18 8.61
C TYR A 40 -13.83 4.99 7.70
N VAL A 41 -13.80 3.79 8.28
CA VAL A 41 -14.13 2.53 7.60
C VAL A 41 -15.61 2.47 7.28
N THR A 42 -16.48 2.89 8.21
CA THR A 42 -17.93 2.94 8.00
C THR A 42 -18.32 3.92 6.90
N GLU A 43 -17.72 5.11 6.86
CA GLU A 43 -17.98 6.14 5.84
C GLU A 43 -17.59 5.70 4.43
N ARG A 44 -16.60 4.81 4.30
CA ARG A 44 -16.09 4.31 3.01
C ARG A 44 -16.60 2.91 2.67
N ALA A 45 -17.32 2.27 3.58
CA ALA A 45 -17.87 0.95 3.36
C ALA A 45 -18.80 0.97 2.12
N GLY A 46 -18.59 0.01 1.21
CA GLY A 46 -19.36 -0.09 -0.03
C GLY A 46 -18.75 0.64 -1.23
N ARG A 47 -17.69 1.44 -1.04
CA ARG A 47 -16.88 1.94 -2.15
C ARG A 47 -16.11 0.80 -2.80
N LYS A 48 -16.10 0.76 -4.14
CA LYS A 48 -15.45 -0.31 -4.93
C LYS A 48 -13.92 -0.26 -4.87
N ASP A 49 -13.38 0.90 -4.54
CA ASP A 49 -11.95 1.20 -4.42
C ASP A 49 -11.48 1.17 -2.96
N PHE A 50 -12.27 0.66 -2.02
CA PHE A 50 -11.95 0.63 -0.59
C PHE A 50 -11.97 -0.79 -0.04
N PHE A 51 -10.86 -1.22 0.55
CA PHE A 51 -10.67 -2.56 1.07
C PHE A 51 -10.15 -2.53 2.51
N VAL A 52 -10.58 -3.51 3.29
CA VAL A 52 -10.03 -3.75 4.63
C VAL A 52 -9.23 -5.04 4.56
N VAL A 53 -7.96 -5.03 4.95
CA VAL A 53 -7.14 -6.24 5.04
C VAL A 53 -6.97 -6.58 6.52
N ASP A 54 -7.60 -7.66 6.96
CA ASP A 54 -7.51 -8.15 8.33
C ASP A 54 -6.34 -9.12 8.49
N LEU A 55 -5.32 -8.66 9.22
CA LEU A 55 -4.07 -9.36 9.48
C LEU A 55 -4.21 -10.57 10.41
N ARG A 56 -5.39 -10.77 11.02
CA ARG A 56 -5.68 -11.95 11.85
C ARG A 56 -5.98 -13.19 11.02
N GLY A 57 -6.28 -13.03 9.73
CA GLY A 57 -6.52 -14.14 8.81
C GLY A 57 -7.86 -14.86 8.98
N ALA A 58 -8.74 -14.38 9.86
CA ALA A 58 -10.09 -14.91 10.03
C ALA A 58 -11.06 -13.79 10.44
N PRO A 59 -12.35 -13.89 10.05
CA PRO A 59 -13.37 -12.97 10.53
C PRO A 59 -13.54 -13.10 12.05
N ALA A 60 -13.74 -11.97 12.71
CA ALA A 60 -14.14 -11.97 14.12
C ALA A 60 -15.55 -12.57 14.25
N ALA A 61 -15.72 -13.57 15.13
CA ALA A 61 -16.96 -14.33 15.26
C ALA A 61 -18.19 -13.46 15.58
N GLU A 62 -17.99 -12.30 16.21
CA GLU A 62 -19.05 -11.40 16.67
C GLU A 62 -19.37 -10.29 15.67
N ARG A 63 -18.74 -10.27 14.48
CA ARG A 63 -18.91 -9.18 13.52
C ARG A 63 -19.17 -9.67 12.11
N THR A 64 -20.09 -9.02 11.42
CA THR A 64 -20.25 -9.14 9.97
C THR A 64 -19.04 -8.52 9.25
N PRO A 65 -18.31 -9.28 8.43
CA PRO A 65 -17.23 -8.74 7.60
C PRO A 65 -17.72 -7.58 6.73
N ALA A 66 -16.86 -6.59 6.49
CA ALA A 66 -17.17 -5.58 5.49
C ALA A 66 -17.20 -6.23 4.09
N ALA A 67 -18.00 -5.67 3.17
CA ALA A 67 -18.21 -6.25 1.83
C ALA A 67 -16.91 -6.47 1.03
N PHE A 68 -15.86 -5.70 1.34
CA PHE A 68 -14.55 -5.74 0.69
C PHE A 68 -13.44 -6.04 1.70
N GLU A 69 -13.73 -6.89 2.68
CA GLU A 69 -12.77 -7.32 3.67
C GLU A 69 -12.03 -8.59 3.22
N VAL A 70 -10.70 -8.51 3.25
CA VAL A 70 -9.78 -9.56 2.85
C VAL A 70 -9.04 -10.05 4.08
N PHE A 71 -9.13 -11.35 4.35
CA PHE A 71 -8.49 -11.96 5.51
C PHE A 71 -7.16 -12.60 5.10
N LEU A 72 -6.05 -12.04 5.58
CA LEU A 72 -4.71 -12.51 5.29
C LEU A 72 -3.84 -12.39 6.52
N THR A 73 -3.28 -13.48 7.01
CA THR A 73 -2.25 -13.39 8.06
C THR A 73 -1.00 -12.66 7.55
N SER A 74 -0.21 -12.09 8.47
CA SER A 74 1.10 -11.53 8.12
C SER A 74 2.00 -12.56 7.41
N ALA A 75 1.91 -13.84 7.77
CA ALA A 75 2.69 -14.90 7.12
C ALA A 75 2.24 -15.14 5.66
N GLN A 76 0.93 -15.08 5.40
CA GLN A 76 0.38 -15.22 4.05
C GLN A 76 0.75 -14.04 3.15
N LEU A 77 0.87 -12.82 3.70
CA LEU A 77 1.35 -11.66 2.94
C LEU A 77 2.81 -11.81 2.47
N GLU A 78 3.63 -12.55 3.20
CA GLU A 78 5.02 -12.82 2.80
C GLU A 78 5.11 -13.91 1.71
N SER A 79 4.05 -14.69 1.51
CA SER A 79 4.05 -15.77 0.52
C SER A 79 4.07 -15.25 -0.94
N PRO A 80 4.62 -16.01 -1.89
CA PRO A 80 4.59 -15.64 -3.31
C PRO A 80 3.17 -15.63 -3.89
N GLU A 81 2.21 -16.33 -3.28
CA GLU A 81 0.80 -16.35 -3.66
C GLU A 81 0.02 -15.12 -3.21
N ALA A 82 0.57 -14.30 -2.31
CA ALA A 82 -0.09 -13.12 -1.75
C ALA A 82 -0.62 -12.18 -2.83
N ALA A 83 0.19 -11.87 -3.86
CA ALA A 83 -0.22 -11.01 -4.97
C ALA A 83 -1.42 -11.58 -5.74
N ALA A 84 -1.46 -12.91 -5.94
CA ALA A 84 -2.57 -13.57 -6.62
C ALA A 84 -3.85 -13.54 -5.79
N LEU A 85 -3.75 -13.67 -4.46
CA LEU A 85 -4.89 -13.56 -3.54
C LEU A 85 -5.47 -12.14 -3.53
N LEU A 86 -4.62 -11.11 -3.44
CA LEU A 86 -5.04 -9.71 -3.48
C LEU A 86 -5.74 -9.37 -4.81
N LYS A 87 -5.16 -9.82 -5.94
CA LYS A 87 -5.76 -9.62 -7.26
C LYS A 87 -7.10 -10.34 -7.42
N ARG A 88 -7.25 -11.55 -6.88
CA ARG A 88 -8.53 -12.30 -6.87
C ARG A 88 -9.60 -11.60 -6.02
N ALA A 89 -9.19 -10.93 -4.95
CA ALA A 89 -10.08 -10.10 -4.14
C ALA A 89 -10.49 -8.80 -4.85
N GLY A 90 -9.92 -8.50 -6.03
CA GLY A 90 -10.20 -7.29 -6.79
C GLY A 90 -9.41 -6.08 -6.33
N ILE A 91 -8.39 -6.26 -5.47
CA ILE A 91 -7.48 -5.18 -5.08
C ILE A 91 -6.56 -4.88 -6.27
N ASP A 92 -6.73 -3.69 -6.85
CA ASP A 92 -5.95 -3.15 -7.95
C ASP A 92 -5.20 -1.88 -7.55
N SER A 93 -4.45 -1.27 -8.48
CA SER A 93 -3.39 -0.34 -8.10
C SER A 93 -3.78 1.00 -7.49
N ASP A 94 -5.06 1.32 -7.53
CA ASP A 94 -5.60 2.59 -7.05
C ASP A 94 -6.47 2.42 -5.80
N ALA A 95 -6.55 1.19 -5.27
CA ALA A 95 -7.36 0.87 -4.11
C ALA A 95 -6.81 1.47 -2.81
N GLU A 96 -7.72 2.02 -2.00
CA GLU A 96 -7.48 2.37 -0.61
C GLU A 96 -7.55 1.12 0.27
N ILE A 97 -6.52 0.89 1.09
CA ILE A 97 -6.41 -0.27 1.96
C ILE A 97 -6.33 0.18 3.41
N VAL A 98 -7.20 -0.37 4.26
CA VAL A 98 -7.07 -0.25 5.71
C VAL A 98 -6.63 -1.58 6.30
N LEU A 99 -5.45 -1.61 6.90
CA LEU A 99 -4.93 -2.72 7.68
C LEU A 99 -5.63 -2.78 9.03
N ARG A 100 -6.17 -3.95 9.36
CA ARG A 100 -6.88 -4.22 10.61
C ARG A 100 -6.17 -5.35 11.35
N GLY A 101 -6.07 -5.20 12.67
CA GLY A 101 -5.39 -6.19 13.52
C GLY A 101 -3.87 -6.14 13.41
N GLY A 102 -3.20 -6.88 14.30
CA GLY A 102 -1.75 -6.90 14.43
C GLY A 102 -1.17 -5.75 15.27
N THR A 103 0.12 -5.87 15.61
CA THR A 103 0.88 -4.80 16.29
C THR A 103 1.25 -3.69 15.31
N GLU A 104 1.76 -2.57 15.83
CA GLU A 104 2.26 -1.48 15.00
C GLU A 104 3.34 -1.96 14.02
N GLU A 105 4.30 -2.75 14.49
CA GLU A 105 5.36 -3.31 13.66
C GLU A 105 4.80 -4.25 12.58
N GLN A 106 3.82 -5.08 12.94
CA GLN A 106 3.17 -5.99 11.97
C GLN A 106 2.41 -5.22 10.90
N THR A 107 1.70 -4.14 11.27
CA THR A 107 0.99 -3.29 10.30
C THR A 107 1.97 -2.52 9.41
N ALA A 108 3.08 -2.02 9.94
CA ALA A 108 4.11 -1.35 9.15
C ALA A 108 4.81 -2.31 8.17
N ALA A 109 5.11 -3.54 8.60
CA ALA A 109 5.67 -4.59 7.74
C ALA A 109 4.67 -5.00 6.64
N ALA A 110 3.41 -5.22 7.00
CA ALA A 110 2.35 -5.55 6.05
C ALA A 110 2.14 -4.43 5.01
N ALA A 111 2.15 -3.16 5.43
CA ALA A 111 2.06 -2.03 4.52
C ALA A 111 3.20 -2.00 3.51
N LYS A 112 4.45 -2.16 3.97
CA LYS A 112 5.63 -2.26 3.08
C LYS A 112 5.51 -3.43 2.11
N ARG A 113 5.03 -4.58 2.59
CA ARG A 113 4.84 -5.78 1.77
C ARG A 113 3.77 -5.57 0.70
N LEU A 114 2.61 -5.02 1.05
CA LEU A 114 1.53 -4.70 0.12
C LEU A 114 1.99 -3.75 -0.99
N LEU A 115 2.69 -2.67 -0.61
CA LEU A 115 3.20 -1.70 -1.58
C LEU A 115 4.22 -2.32 -2.54
N THR A 116 5.01 -3.28 -2.06
CA THR A 116 5.94 -4.06 -2.91
C THR A 116 5.19 -5.01 -3.84
N LEU A 117 4.24 -5.80 -3.31
CA LEU A 117 3.48 -6.80 -4.06
C LEU A 117 2.64 -6.18 -5.18
N LEU A 118 2.08 -5.01 -4.91
CA LEU A 118 1.16 -4.35 -5.82
C LEU A 118 1.89 -3.30 -6.70
N ASN A 119 3.20 -3.09 -6.49
CA ASN A 119 4.05 -2.15 -7.23
C ASN A 119 3.52 -0.69 -7.16
N TRP A 120 3.10 -0.25 -5.98
CA TRP A 120 2.42 1.04 -5.80
C TRP A 120 3.35 2.21 -5.51
N ASN A 121 3.00 3.34 -6.13
CA ASN A 121 3.66 4.62 -5.91
C ASN A 121 2.89 5.55 -4.94
N SER A 122 1.66 5.20 -4.56
CA SER A 122 0.77 6.06 -3.78
C SER A 122 0.32 5.40 -2.48
N LEU A 123 0.28 6.24 -1.46
CA LEU A 123 0.28 5.95 -0.04
C LEU A 123 -1.16 5.85 0.45
N VAL A 124 -1.87 4.78 0.08
CA VAL A 124 -3.28 4.60 0.47
C VAL A 124 -3.46 3.44 1.45
N VAL A 125 -2.37 3.00 2.09
CA VAL A 125 -2.40 1.99 3.16
C VAL A 125 -2.47 2.71 4.50
N LYS A 126 -3.57 2.50 5.22
CA LYS A 126 -3.84 3.05 6.55
C LYS A 126 -3.95 1.95 7.58
N ARG A 127 -3.78 2.26 8.85
CA ARG A 127 -3.97 1.34 9.99
C ARG A 127 -5.28 1.68 10.67
N LEU A 128 -6.11 0.69 10.95
CA LEU A 128 -7.24 0.86 11.83
C LEU A 128 -6.74 0.96 13.28
N ALA A 129 -7.10 2.05 13.97
CA ALA A 129 -6.95 2.14 15.42
C ALA A 129 -7.61 0.92 16.07
N ALA A 130 -6.99 0.37 17.12
CA ALA A 130 -7.55 -0.77 17.82
C ALA A 130 -9.03 -0.51 18.16
N GLU A 131 -9.92 -1.44 17.78
CA GLU A 131 -11.33 -1.37 18.17
C GLU A 131 -11.37 -1.40 19.72
N PRO A 132 -12.16 -0.50 20.36
CA PRO A 132 -12.28 -0.45 21.81
C PRO A 132 -12.89 -1.72 22.41
#